data_AF-A0A9P9QCM9-F1
#
_entry.id   AF-A0A9P9QCM9-F1
#
_cell.length_a   1.000
_cell.length_b   1.000
_cell.length_c   1.000
_cell.angle_alpha   90.00
_cell.angle_beta   90.00
_cell.angle_gamma   90.00
#
_symmetry.space_group_name_H-M   'P 1'
#
loop_
_entity.id
_entity.type
_entity.pdbx_description
1 polymer ?
#
loop_
_entity_poly.entity_id
_entity_poly.type
_entity_poly.pdbx_seq_one_letter_code
_entity_poly.pdbx_strand_id
1 'polypeptide(L)'
;MAPVAKPIIFHYPSSIYSHRVLWYLWLRGIEYEECVQPLVMPRPDLASIGVGYRKIPILAIGKDVYCDSRLIISKLEEQFPNSSVGTSTPAEEGLRKLLESFSVDGGVFANAVKLMPYWADSGMLQNKVFLDDRQQLSGGWRMTKGVMEAARPGGLQQIRQVFDLFERTFLADGRDWVLGTQEPTVADIDAVWPFEWLIIDRNMKESLPEEYVNDKTYPKVYDWVRRFMARVEEKKKSCPVPITLDGETMVSQTMSVSSSVDDIGFIEDDPLAYKKGDKVQVFPSDYGQVGVSQGAIVGLSTNEVVIQNDKGLHLHFPRWNFSIKRMPSNPTGASLQKQIPKMRLIYHPASPYTRKVFMLAHELDLAKHITLQKVVVCPVPFPGWSDNNGDVSVYNPMTKIPCLVPDDVPDGVFDSKAICEYLENLAATTRTKDAKYWQLRTLHACADGMMDAAVLIAYEVRIRKERGLFFEEWMEGQKQKIIRGLDRLESAAKSGVLPEPGNAPASADEIAVAVATAMTVQMGYLGIEWKEGRPKLQEWMKKWETRPSFEKTPPTKDWGVSVDIKSVSKI
;
A
#
# COMPACT_ATOMS: atom_id res chain seq x y z
N MET A 1 24.61 19.71 -32.18
CA MET A 1 23.74 19.22 -31.08
C MET A 1 24.55 19.28 -29.80
N ALA A 2 23.97 19.73 -28.70
CA ALA A 2 24.61 19.55 -27.40
C ALA A 2 24.81 18.04 -27.16
N PRO A 3 25.90 17.62 -26.50
CA PRO A 3 26.09 16.21 -26.18
C PRO A 3 24.91 15.72 -25.33
N VAL A 4 24.26 14.64 -25.77
CA VAL A 4 23.22 13.96 -24.99
C VAL A 4 23.86 13.50 -23.68
N ALA A 5 23.21 13.79 -22.56
CA ALA A 5 23.73 13.37 -21.26
C ALA A 5 23.89 11.84 -21.21
N LYS A 6 24.91 11.36 -20.50
CA LYS A 6 25.14 9.93 -20.35
C LYS A 6 23.97 9.29 -19.59
N PRO A 7 23.36 8.20 -20.08
CA PRO A 7 22.30 7.50 -19.37
C PRO A 7 22.76 6.92 -18.03
N ILE A 8 21.93 7.05 -17.00
CA ILE A 8 22.11 6.42 -15.69
C ILE A 8 21.02 5.37 -15.51
N ILE A 9 21.38 4.09 -15.39
CA ILE A 9 20.43 3.00 -15.18
C ILE A 9 20.32 2.62 -13.69
N PHE A 10 19.11 2.69 -13.16
CA PHE A 10 18.78 2.18 -11.83
C PHE A 10 18.33 0.74 -11.97
N HIS A 11 19.14 -0.19 -11.46
CA HIS A 11 18.87 -1.61 -11.60
C HIS A 11 19.45 -2.45 -10.46
N TYR A 12 19.14 -3.75 -10.48
CA TYR A 12 19.90 -4.74 -9.75
C TYR A 12 20.22 -5.91 -10.70
N PRO A 13 21.40 -6.55 -10.57
CA PRO A 13 21.90 -7.49 -11.59
C PRO A 13 20.98 -8.67 -11.92
N SER A 14 20.17 -9.14 -10.96
CA SER A 14 19.25 -10.27 -11.15
C SER A 14 17.86 -9.87 -11.66
N SER A 15 17.65 -8.61 -12.05
CA SER A 15 16.38 -8.13 -12.60
C SER A 15 16.26 -8.49 -14.08
N ILE A 16 15.39 -9.44 -14.39
CA ILE A 16 15.09 -9.87 -15.78
C ILE A 16 14.55 -8.73 -16.66
N TYR A 17 13.80 -7.78 -16.08
CA TYR A 17 13.36 -6.59 -16.83
C TYR A 17 14.52 -5.62 -17.10
N SER A 18 15.54 -5.61 -16.23
CA SER A 18 16.74 -4.79 -16.43
C SER A 18 17.63 -5.37 -17.50
N HIS A 19 17.68 -6.69 -17.64
CA HIS A 19 18.41 -7.36 -18.72
C HIS A 19 17.98 -6.85 -20.09
N ARG A 20 16.67 -6.67 -20.34
CA ARG A 20 16.18 -6.10 -21.62
C ARG A 20 16.86 -4.78 -21.97
N VAL A 21 16.93 -3.85 -21.02
CA VAL A 21 17.55 -2.53 -21.23
C VAL A 21 19.07 -2.65 -21.34
N LEU A 22 19.70 -3.49 -20.52
CA LEU A 22 21.15 -3.70 -20.56
C LEU A 22 21.60 -4.34 -21.88
N TRP A 23 20.89 -5.35 -22.37
CA TRP A 23 21.13 -5.98 -23.67
C TRP A 23 20.98 -4.97 -24.79
N TYR A 24 19.95 -4.13 -24.74
CA TYR A 24 19.77 -3.06 -25.70
C TYR A 24 20.96 -2.09 -25.69
N LEU A 25 21.39 -1.60 -24.52
CA LEU A 25 22.55 -0.71 -24.39
C LEU A 25 23.82 -1.35 -24.96
N TRP A 26 24.09 -2.62 -24.65
CA TRP A 26 25.29 -3.32 -25.13
C TRP A 26 25.25 -3.58 -26.64
N LEU A 27 24.12 -4.08 -27.18
CA LEU A 27 23.98 -4.33 -28.62
C LEU A 27 24.16 -3.05 -29.44
N ARG A 28 23.72 -1.91 -28.90
CA ARG A 28 23.86 -0.57 -29.48
C ARG A 28 25.22 0.09 -29.23
N GLY A 29 25.99 -0.40 -28.26
CA GLY A 29 27.22 0.25 -27.81
C GLY A 29 26.99 1.61 -27.12
N ILE A 30 25.84 1.79 -26.47
CA ILE A 30 25.53 3.03 -25.74
C ILE A 30 26.22 2.96 -24.38
N GLU A 31 27.15 3.89 -24.15
CA GLU A 31 27.78 4.05 -22.84
C GLU A 31 26.77 4.50 -21.79
N TYR A 32 26.85 3.96 -20.59
CA TYR A 32 25.99 4.30 -19.47
C TYR A 32 26.74 4.24 -18.14
N GLU A 33 26.15 4.85 -17.12
CA GLU A 33 26.52 4.69 -15.72
C GLU A 33 25.40 3.97 -14.98
N GLU A 34 25.68 3.39 -13.83
CA GLU A 34 24.69 2.63 -13.08
C GLU A 34 24.56 3.08 -11.63
N CYS A 35 23.35 3.02 -11.11
CA CYS A 35 23.06 3.22 -9.69
C CYS A 35 22.39 1.93 -9.18
N VAL A 36 23.16 1.07 -8.53
CA VAL A 36 22.69 -0.25 -8.09
C VAL A 36 21.69 -0.10 -6.95
N GLN A 37 20.48 -0.61 -7.15
CA GLN A 37 19.39 -0.50 -6.21
C GLN A 37 19.18 -1.80 -5.40
N PRO A 38 18.61 -1.72 -4.18
CA PRO A 38 18.22 -2.92 -3.42
C PRO A 38 17.24 -3.84 -4.18
N LEU A 39 17.30 -5.16 -3.95
CA LEU A 39 16.38 -6.13 -4.57
C LEU A 39 14.90 -5.93 -4.13
N VAL A 40 14.72 -5.43 -2.92
CA VAL A 40 13.44 -5.21 -2.22
C VAL A 40 13.36 -3.76 -1.74
N MET A 41 12.18 -3.25 -1.40
CA MET A 41 12.05 -1.91 -0.81
C MET A 41 12.69 -1.82 0.60
N PRO A 42 13.16 -0.63 1.04
CA PRO A 42 13.12 0.66 0.34
C PRO A 42 14.24 0.87 -0.68
N ARG A 43 14.05 1.82 -1.61
CA ARG A 43 15.04 2.29 -2.60
C ARG A 43 15.39 3.76 -2.32
N PRO A 44 16.37 4.04 -1.44
CA PRO A 44 16.63 5.40 -0.95
C PRO A 44 17.11 6.36 -2.05
N ASP A 45 17.87 5.88 -3.04
CA ASP A 45 18.40 6.74 -4.10
C ASP A 45 17.29 7.26 -5.01
N LEU A 46 16.32 6.41 -5.38
CA LEU A 46 15.15 6.85 -6.14
C LEU A 46 14.24 7.77 -5.32
N ALA A 47 14.10 7.50 -4.02
CA ALA A 47 13.34 8.37 -3.13
C ALA A 47 13.98 9.76 -2.98
N SER A 48 15.32 9.86 -2.97
CA SER A 48 16.03 11.14 -2.84
C SER A 48 15.79 12.07 -4.02
N ILE A 49 15.59 11.53 -5.22
CA ILE A 49 15.22 12.26 -6.43
C ILE A 49 13.70 12.36 -6.66
N GLY A 50 12.87 11.95 -5.70
CA GLY A 50 11.41 12.10 -5.77
C GLY A 50 10.73 11.14 -6.73
N VAL A 51 11.29 9.94 -6.95
CA VAL A 51 10.70 8.88 -7.76
C VAL A 51 10.02 7.86 -6.85
N GLY A 52 8.68 7.84 -6.88
CA GLY A 52 7.88 6.88 -6.08
C GLY A 52 7.56 5.57 -6.80
N TYR A 53 7.74 5.53 -8.13
CA TYR A 53 7.63 4.32 -8.93
C TYR A 53 8.63 3.25 -8.43
N ARG A 54 8.11 2.05 -8.14
CA ARG A 54 8.88 1.02 -7.42
C ARG A 54 9.42 -0.13 -8.27
N LYS A 55 8.98 -0.26 -9.53
CA LYS A 55 9.52 -1.28 -10.45
C LYS A 55 10.88 -0.81 -10.98
N ILE A 56 11.64 -1.77 -11.50
CA ILE A 56 13.00 -1.60 -12.02
C ILE A 56 13.06 -2.35 -13.36
N PRO A 57 13.75 -1.86 -14.39
CA PRO A 57 14.66 -0.70 -14.41
C PRO A 57 13.97 0.66 -14.46
N ILE A 58 14.74 1.69 -14.11
CA ILE A 58 14.47 3.10 -14.38
C ILE A 58 15.72 3.66 -15.06
N LEU A 59 15.57 4.60 -16.00
CA LEU A 59 16.70 5.26 -16.66
C LEU A 59 16.59 6.77 -16.47
N ALA A 60 17.67 7.45 -16.10
CA ALA A 60 17.74 8.90 -16.16
C ALA A 60 18.68 9.35 -17.29
N ILE A 61 18.29 10.38 -18.04
CA ILE A 61 19.15 11.10 -18.97
C ILE A 61 19.02 12.59 -18.64
N GLY A 62 19.98 13.12 -17.89
CA GLY A 62 19.83 14.44 -17.29
C GLY A 62 18.62 14.49 -16.36
N LYS A 63 17.73 15.49 -16.55
CA LYS A 63 16.53 15.68 -15.70
C LYS A 63 15.34 14.79 -16.07
N ASP A 64 15.43 14.06 -17.17
CA ASP A 64 14.36 13.20 -17.66
C ASP A 64 14.56 11.77 -17.13
N VAL A 65 13.58 11.28 -16.37
CA VAL A 65 13.60 9.97 -15.72
C VAL A 65 12.50 9.10 -16.30
N TYR A 66 12.90 8.07 -17.03
CA TYR A 66 12.03 7.16 -17.77
C TYR A 66 11.71 5.91 -16.94
N CYS A 67 10.42 5.71 -16.69
CA CYS A 67 9.89 4.53 -16.02
C CYS A 67 9.28 3.56 -17.04
N ASP A 68 9.43 2.25 -16.78
CA ASP A 68 9.07 1.13 -17.68
C ASP A 68 10.11 0.86 -18.79
N SER A 69 10.60 -0.38 -18.85
CA SER A 69 11.60 -0.82 -19.84
C SER A 69 11.20 -0.57 -21.30
N ARG A 70 9.91 -0.60 -21.62
CA ARG A 70 9.41 -0.37 -23.00
C ARG A 70 9.61 1.08 -23.41
N LEU A 71 9.28 2.01 -22.50
CA LEU A 71 9.50 3.44 -22.71
C LEU A 71 10.99 3.75 -22.74
N ILE A 72 11.78 3.16 -21.84
CA ILE A 72 13.24 3.32 -21.81
C ILE A 72 13.85 2.95 -23.17
N ILE A 73 13.51 1.78 -23.72
CA ILE A 73 14.03 1.33 -25.01
C ILE A 73 13.61 2.28 -26.14
N SER A 74 12.33 2.71 -26.16
CA SER A 74 11.85 3.69 -27.15
C SER A 74 12.66 5.00 -27.10
N LYS A 75 12.91 5.52 -25.90
CA LYS A 75 13.62 6.79 -25.71
C LYS A 75 15.10 6.69 -26.04
N LEU A 76 15.73 5.55 -25.77
CA LEU A 76 17.10 5.31 -26.21
C LEU A 76 17.19 5.22 -27.75
N GLU A 77 16.20 4.63 -28.43
CA GLU A 77 16.13 4.62 -29.90
C GLU A 77 15.99 6.05 -30.47
N GLU A 78 15.14 6.89 -29.85
CA GLU A 78 14.93 8.28 -30.24
C GLU A 78 16.17 9.16 -30.04
N GLN A 79 16.84 9.05 -28.88
CA GLN A 79 17.90 9.98 -28.47
C GLN A 79 19.31 9.57 -28.93
N PHE A 80 19.53 8.30 -29.24
CA PHE A 80 20.81 7.79 -29.70
C PHE A 80 20.63 7.14 -31.08
N PRO A 81 20.49 7.90 -32.18
CA PRO A 81 20.12 7.34 -33.49
C PRO A 81 21.24 6.51 -34.18
N ASN A 82 22.46 6.54 -33.66
CA ASN A 82 23.60 5.84 -34.26
C ASN A 82 23.54 4.33 -33.97
N SER A 83 23.78 3.49 -34.99
CA SER A 83 23.84 2.02 -34.88
C SER A 83 22.54 1.36 -34.40
N SER A 84 21.41 1.63 -35.06
CA SER A 84 20.10 1.10 -34.70
C SER A 84 20.01 -0.43 -34.73
N VAL A 85 19.38 -1.00 -33.71
CA VAL A 85 18.87 -2.39 -33.69
C VAL A 85 17.35 -2.42 -33.87
N GLY A 86 16.79 -1.31 -34.37
CA GLY A 86 15.37 -1.13 -34.65
C GLY A 86 14.91 -1.93 -35.88
N THR A 87 13.62 -1.82 -36.16
CA THR A 87 12.98 -2.47 -37.30
C THR A 87 13.09 -1.62 -38.57
N SER A 88 13.10 -2.26 -39.74
CA SER A 88 13.24 -1.57 -41.03
C SER A 88 11.91 -1.26 -41.70
N THR A 89 10.84 -1.97 -41.37
CA THR A 89 9.52 -1.78 -41.99
C THR A 89 8.39 -1.59 -40.96
N PRO A 90 7.28 -0.92 -41.32
CA PRO A 90 6.12 -0.81 -40.43
C PRO A 90 5.53 -2.15 -40.00
N ALA A 91 5.61 -3.18 -40.86
CA ALA A 91 5.14 -4.52 -40.54
C ALA A 91 6.02 -5.18 -39.46
N GLU A 92 7.34 -5.02 -39.56
CA GLU A 92 8.29 -5.47 -38.54
C GLU A 92 8.09 -4.74 -37.21
N GLU A 93 7.89 -3.42 -37.22
CA GLU A 93 7.60 -2.66 -35.99
C GLU A 93 6.28 -3.12 -35.35
N GLY A 94 5.25 -3.37 -36.16
CA GLY A 94 4.00 -3.95 -35.69
C GLY A 94 4.20 -5.31 -35.03
N LEU A 95 5.00 -6.18 -35.64
CA LEU A 95 5.32 -7.50 -35.09
C LEU A 95 6.12 -7.40 -33.79
N ARG A 96 7.13 -6.53 -33.75
CA ARG A 96 7.90 -6.22 -32.53
C ARG A 96 6.96 -5.78 -31.41
N LYS A 97 6.03 -4.85 -31.66
CA LYS A 97 5.08 -4.37 -30.64
C LYS A 97 4.14 -5.48 -30.15
N LEU A 98 3.73 -6.40 -31.03
CA LEU A 98 2.98 -7.58 -30.63
C LEU A 98 3.82 -8.53 -29.75
N LEU A 99 5.10 -8.73 -30.07
CA LEU A 99 6.01 -9.53 -29.24
C LEU A 99 6.27 -8.89 -27.87
N GLU A 100 6.51 -7.57 -27.84
CA GLU A 100 6.65 -6.78 -26.60
C GLU A 100 5.42 -6.95 -25.70
N SER A 101 4.22 -6.79 -26.27
CA SER A 101 2.96 -6.98 -25.55
C SER A 101 2.76 -8.44 -25.13
N PHE A 102 3.00 -9.39 -26.03
CA PHE A 102 2.83 -10.83 -25.75
C PHE A 102 3.70 -11.31 -24.58
N SER A 103 4.97 -10.92 -24.57
CA SER A 103 5.91 -11.31 -23.53
C SER A 103 5.61 -10.67 -22.17
N VAL A 104 5.27 -9.37 -22.17
CA VAL A 104 5.09 -8.58 -20.94
C VAL A 104 3.67 -8.68 -20.39
N ASP A 105 2.67 -8.40 -21.23
CA ASP A 105 1.26 -8.27 -20.84
C ASP A 105 0.44 -9.52 -21.21
N GLY A 106 0.82 -10.23 -22.29
CA GLY A 106 0.13 -11.40 -22.85
C GLY A 106 0.27 -12.69 -22.03
N GLY A 107 0.90 -12.63 -20.86
CA GLY A 107 0.94 -13.71 -19.89
C GLY A 107 2.11 -14.68 -20.01
N VAL A 108 3.03 -14.52 -20.97
CA VAL A 108 4.25 -15.36 -21.06
C VAL A 108 5.05 -15.23 -19.77
N PHE A 109 5.37 -14.00 -19.36
CA PHE A 109 6.10 -13.77 -18.11
C PHE A 109 5.36 -14.33 -16.89
N ALA A 110 4.06 -14.05 -16.76
CA ALA A 110 3.27 -14.53 -15.63
C ALA A 110 3.23 -16.06 -15.55
N ASN A 111 3.23 -16.77 -16.69
CA ASN A 111 3.31 -18.23 -16.71
C ASN A 111 4.73 -18.74 -16.46
N ALA A 112 5.78 -18.03 -16.88
CA ALA A 112 7.16 -18.34 -16.55
C ALA A 112 7.41 -18.24 -15.03
N VAL A 113 6.82 -17.25 -14.36
CA VAL A 113 6.88 -17.11 -12.88
C VAL A 113 6.34 -18.36 -12.18
N LYS A 114 5.25 -18.96 -12.68
CA LYS A 114 4.69 -20.22 -12.12
C LYS A 114 5.67 -21.39 -12.19
N LEU A 115 6.72 -21.28 -13.01
CA LEU A 115 7.74 -22.32 -13.15
C LEU A 115 8.94 -22.17 -12.22
N MET A 116 9.01 -21.09 -11.44
CA MET A 116 10.10 -20.89 -10.49
C MET A 116 10.26 -22.09 -9.53
N PRO A 117 11.49 -22.55 -9.27
CA PRO A 117 11.73 -23.75 -8.48
C PRO A 117 11.47 -23.52 -6.98
N TYR A 118 10.23 -23.79 -6.55
CA TYR A 118 9.81 -23.66 -5.14
C TYR A 118 10.46 -24.70 -4.22
N TRP A 119 11.09 -25.72 -4.78
CA TRP A 119 11.79 -26.81 -4.06
C TRP A 119 13.27 -26.52 -3.83
N ALA A 120 13.84 -25.48 -4.44
CA ALA A 120 15.25 -25.15 -4.24
C ALA A 120 15.46 -24.45 -2.89
N ASP A 121 16.22 -25.06 -1.99
CA ASP A 121 16.47 -24.56 -0.63
C ASP A 121 17.19 -23.19 -0.61
N SER A 122 18.03 -22.92 -1.60
CA SER A 122 18.70 -21.63 -1.79
C SER A 122 17.94 -20.68 -2.74
N GLY A 123 16.72 -21.04 -3.16
CA GLY A 123 15.95 -20.28 -4.14
C GLY A 123 15.34 -19.00 -3.58
N MET A 124 15.02 -18.04 -4.46
CA MET A 124 14.39 -16.76 -4.06
C MET A 124 13.07 -16.94 -3.30
N LEU A 125 12.35 -18.04 -3.57
CA LEU A 125 11.08 -18.35 -2.91
C LEU A 125 11.25 -18.81 -1.44
N GLN A 126 12.47 -19.08 -0.97
CA GLN A 126 12.76 -19.33 0.44
C GLN A 126 13.10 -18.04 1.22
N ASN A 127 13.41 -16.95 0.51
CA ASN A 127 13.74 -15.68 1.13
C ASN A 127 12.46 -14.96 1.59
N LYS A 128 12.22 -14.94 2.91
CA LYS A 128 11.04 -14.31 3.51
C LYS A 128 10.92 -12.82 3.17
N VAL A 129 12.03 -12.08 3.19
CA VAL A 129 12.04 -10.63 2.90
C VAL A 129 11.64 -10.38 1.44
N PHE A 130 12.15 -11.19 0.52
CA PHE A 130 11.76 -11.15 -0.89
C PHE A 130 10.26 -11.45 -1.06
N LEU A 131 9.76 -12.52 -0.43
CA LEU A 131 8.33 -12.86 -0.53
C LEU A 131 7.40 -11.79 0.06
N ASP A 132 7.78 -11.18 1.19
CA ASP A 132 7.02 -10.09 1.82
C ASP A 132 6.96 -8.87 0.89
N ASP A 133 8.08 -8.51 0.26
CA ASP A 133 8.13 -7.42 -0.72
C ASP A 133 7.30 -7.74 -1.98
N ARG A 134 7.43 -8.94 -2.53
CA ARG A 134 6.67 -9.36 -3.71
C ARG A 134 5.18 -9.47 -3.43
N GLN A 135 4.78 -9.82 -2.21
CA GLN A 135 3.38 -9.79 -1.82
C GLN A 135 2.79 -8.38 -1.89
N GLN A 136 3.52 -7.37 -1.40
CA GLN A 136 3.09 -5.98 -1.52
C GLN A 136 3.08 -5.52 -2.99
N LEU A 137 4.08 -5.93 -3.77
CA LEU A 137 4.15 -5.63 -5.20
C LEU A 137 2.93 -6.21 -5.95
N SER A 138 2.52 -7.45 -5.64
CA SER A 138 1.41 -8.15 -6.29
C SER A 138 0.02 -7.82 -5.70
N GLY A 139 -0.13 -6.74 -4.93
CA GLY A 139 -1.43 -6.33 -4.40
C GLY A 139 -2.00 -7.28 -3.33
N GLY A 140 -1.13 -7.97 -2.58
CA GLY A 140 -1.51 -8.86 -1.48
C GLY A 140 -1.36 -10.35 -1.77
N TRP A 141 -1.17 -10.74 -3.05
CA TRP A 141 -0.96 -12.13 -3.43
C TRP A 141 0.46 -12.62 -3.11
N ARG A 142 0.58 -13.81 -2.50
CA ARG A 142 1.86 -14.36 -2.04
C ARG A 142 2.23 -15.68 -2.72
N MET A 143 3.47 -15.77 -3.21
CA MET A 143 4.07 -16.97 -3.85
C MET A 143 4.48 -18.04 -2.83
N THR A 144 3.52 -18.62 -2.10
CA THR A 144 3.82 -19.74 -1.18
C THR A 144 4.12 -21.03 -1.96
N LYS A 145 4.85 -21.97 -1.34
CA LYS A 145 5.15 -23.27 -1.93
C LYS A 145 3.92 -23.96 -2.53
N GLY A 146 2.84 -24.10 -1.75
CA GLY A 146 1.62 -24.77 -2.21
C GLY A 146 0.92 -24.03 -3.36
N VAL A 147 0.94 -22.70 -3.37
CA VAL A 147 0.38 -21.91 -4.48
C VAL A 147 1.19 -22.11 -5.76
N MET A 148 2.52 -22.09 -5.66
CA MET A 148 3.41 -22.30 -6.81
C MET A 148 3.28 -23.73 -7.36
N GLU A 149 3.24 -24.72 -6.47
CA GLU A 149 3.04 -26.13 -6.81
C GLU A 149 1.71 -26.35 -7.55
N ALA A 150 0.61 -25.81 -7.04
CA ALA A 150 -0.70 -25.93 -7.68
C ALA A 150 -0.79 -25.23 -9.04
N ALA A 151 -0.10 -24.08 -9.20
CA ALA A 151 -0.13 -23.30 -10.43
C ALA A 151 0.81 -23.84 -11.53
N ARG A 152 1.83 -24.61 -11.16
CA ARG A 152 2.91 -25.06 -12.05
C ARG A 152 2.43 -25.87 -13.26
N PRO A 153 1.54 -26.88 -13.16
CA PRO A 153 1.10 -27.65 -14.32
C PRO A 153 0.44 -26.77 -15.40
N GLY A 154 -0.41 -25.82 -14.98
CA GLY A 154 -1.03 -24.86 -15.89
C GLY A 154 -0.02 -23.90 -16.51
N GLY A 155 0.92 -23.39 -15.71
CA GLY A 155 2.01 -22.55 -16.21
C GLY A 155 2.88 -23.27 -17.25
N LEU A 156 3.21 -24.54 -16.99
CA LEU A 156 4.04 -25.35 -17.88
C LEU A 156 3.35 -25.60 -19.21
N GLN A 157 2.05 -25.94 -19.19
CA GLN A 157 1.29 -26.14 -20.41
C GLN A 157 1.25 -24.87 -21.29
N GLN A 158 1.10 -23.70 -20.68
CA GLN A 158 1.12 -22.43 -21.42
C GLN A 158 2.52 -22.13 -21.98
N ILE A 159 3.59 -22.34 -21.19
CA ILE A 159 4.96 -22.15 -21.67
C ILE A 159 5.30 -23.11 -22.82
N ARG A 160 4.80 -24.35 -22.80
CA ARG A 160 4.96 -25.27 -23.93
C ARG A 160 4.35 -24.72 -25.23
N GLN A 161 3.17 -24.10 -25.16
CA GLN A 161 2.56 -23.46 -26.34
C GLN A 161 3.41 -22.30 -26.85
N VAL A 162 4.04 -21.55 -25.95
CA VAL A 162 4.95 -20.45 -26.31
C VAL A 162 6.21 -21.00 -27.01
N PHE A 163 6.81 -22.08 -26.49
CA PHE A 163 7.91 -22.78 -27.16
C PHE A 163 7.48 -23.34 -28.52
N ASP A 164 6.28 -23.91 -28.60
CA ASP A 164 5.72 -24.45 -29.84
C ASP A 164 5.57 -23.36 -30.91
N LEU A 165 5.06 -22.19 -30.53
CA LEU A 165 4.91 -21.02 -31.41
C LEU A 165 6.25 -20.57 -32.00
N PHE A 166 7.30 -20.47 -31.18
CA PHE A 166 8.60 -20.03 -31.68
C PHE A 166 9.30 -21.12 -32.50
N GLU A 167 9.29 -22.37 -32.05
CA GLU A 167 9.96 -23.49 -32.71
C GLU A 167 9.34 -23.85 -34.08
N ARG A 168 8.01 -23.78 -34.16
CA ARG A 168 7.23 -24.25 -35.32
C ARG A 168 6.60 -23.15 -36.15
N THR A 169 6.74 -21.88 -35.74
CA THR A 169 6.26 -20.75 -36.55
C THR A 169 7.37 -19.73 -36.79
N PHE A 170 7.83 -19.03 -35.76
CA PHE A 170 8.81 -17.94 -35.96
C PHE A 170 10.14 -18.43 -36.53
N LEU A 171 10.66 -19.54 -36.02
CA LEU A 171 11.97 -20.08 -36.39
C LEU A 171 11.86 -21.26 -37.37
N ALA A 172 10.66 -21.58 -37.86
CA ALA A 172 10.40 -22.81 -38.61
C ALA A 172 11.19 -22.91 -39.91
N ASP A 173 11.50 -21.77 -40.53
CA ASP A 173 12.26 -21.66 -41.78
C ASP A 173 13.78 -21.61 -41.58
N GLY A 174 14.26 -21.77 -40.33
CA GLY A 174 15.68 -21.81 -40.02
C GLY A 174 16.36 -20.44 -39.96
N ARG A 175 15.58 -19.35 -39.91
CA ARG A 175 16.14 -18.01 -39.66
C ARG A 175 16.86 -17.94 -38.31
N ASP A 176 17.89 -17.10 -38.23
CA ASP A 176 18.68 -16.91 -37.02
C ASP A 176 17.98 -16.00 -35.98
N TRP A 177 17.22 -15.00 -36.45
CA TRP A 177 16.57 -13.97 -35.62
C TRP A 177 15.08 -13.89 -35.95
N VAL A 178 14.24 -13.42 -35.01
CA VAL A 178 12.77 -13.51 -35.16
C VAL A 178 12.23 -12.78 -36.39
N LEU A 179 12.86 -11.68 -36.78
CA LEU A 179 12.53 -10.90 -37.99
C LEU A 179 13.26 -11.36 -39.26
N GLY A 180 14.12 -12.38 -39.18
CA GLY A 180 14.89 -12.87 -40.33
C GLY A 180 16.01 -11.92 -40.79
N THR A 181 16.47 -11.03 -39.91
CA THR A 181 17.58 -10.10 -40.15
C THR A 181 18.93 -10.82 -40.09
N GLN A 182 20.04 -10.12 -40.37
CA GLN A 182 21.40 -10.66 -40.21
C GLN A 182 21.90 -10.55 -38.75
N GLU A 183 21.44 -9.54 -38.03
CA GLU A 183 21.80 -9.22 -36.65
C GLU A 183 20.52 -9.19 -35.78
N PRO A 184 20.61 -9.46 -34.46
CA PRO A 184 19.45 -9.41 -33.60
C PRO A 184 18.91 -8.00 -33.53
N THR A 185 17.59 -7.89 -33.47
CA THR A 185 16.89 -6.62 -33.34
C THR A 185 16.28 -6.48 -31.96
N VAL A 186 15.70 -5.32 -31.68
CA VAL A 186 14.87 -5.12 -30.49
C VAL A 186 13.68 -6.09 -30.42
N ALA A 187 13.20 -6.63 -31.55
CA ALA A 187 12.17 -7.66 -31.53
C ALA A 187 12.67 -8.97 -30.89
N ASP A 188 13.95 -9.32 -31.07
CA ASP A 188 14.55 -10.45 -30.38
C ASP A 188 14.63 -10.18 -28.87
N ILE A 189 15.03 -8.96 -28.45
CA ILE A 189 15.03 -8.56 -27.03
C ILE A 189 13.63 -8.70 -26.42
N ASP A 190 12.61 -8.21 -27.11
CA ASP A 190 11.22 -8.22 -26.65
C ASP A 190 10.65 -9.64 -26.53
N ALA A 191 11.13 -10.56 -27.35
CA ALA A 191 10.70 -11.96 -27.37
C ALA A 191 11.51 -12.89 -26.44
N VAL A 192 12.83 -12.76 -26.40
CA VAL A 192 13.75 -13.80 -25.90
C VAL A 192 13.83 -13.87 -24.37
N TRP A 193 13.62 -12.75 -23.68
CA TRP A 193 13.93 -12.64 -22.25
C TRP A 193 13.23 -13.65 -21.33
N PRO A 194 11.97 -14.12 -21.56
CA PRO A 194 11.39 -15.16 -20.72
C PRO A 194 12.00 -16.54 -21.00
N PHE A 195 12.42 -16.80 -22.24
CA PHE A 195 13.09 -18.05 -22.62
C PHE A 195 14.50 -18.09 -22.04
N GLU A 196 15.24 -17.00 -22.16
CA GLU A 196 16.56 -16.85 -21.54
C GLU A 196 16.47 -17.09 -20.04
N TRP A 197 15.49 -16.46 -19.37
CA TRP A 197 15.31 -16.65 -17.93
C TRP A 197 15.06 -18.12 -17.56
N LEU A 198 14.24 -18.84 -18.33
CA LEU A 198 13.94 -20.25 -18.07
C LEU A 198 15.09 -21.22 -18.42
N ILE A 199 15.87 -20.91 -19.46
CA ILE A 199 16.88 -21.82 -20.03
C ILE A 199 18.28 -21.56 -19.44
N ILE A 200 18.64 -20.29 -19.23
CA ILE A 200 20.03 -19.86 -18.94
C ILE A 200 20.21 -19.45 -17.48
N ASP A 201 19.22 -18.81 -16.83
CA ASP A 201 19.37 -18.34 -15.45
C ASP A 201 19.58 -19.52 -14.49
N ARG A 202 20.67 -19.46 -13.72
CA ARG A 202 21.06 -20.50 -12.77
C ARG A 202 20.01 -20.71 -11.67
N ASN A 203 19.26 -19.68 -11.31
CA ASN A 203 18.17 -19.75 -10.33
C ASN A 203 16.90 -20.40 -10.88
N MET A 204 16.84 -20.61 -12.19
CA MET A 204 15.76 -21.31 -12.89
C MET A 204 16.17 -22.72 -13.33
N LYS A 205 17.31 -23.23 -12.84
CA LYS A 205 17.73 -24.61 -13.06
C LYS A 205 16.60 -25.57 -12.68
N GLU A 206 16.35 -26.56 -13.53
CA GLU A 206 15.29 -27.57 -13.39
C GLU A 206 13.85 -26.99 -13.39
N SER A 207 13.67 -25.69 -13.69
CA SER A 207 12.35 -25.07 -13.84
C SER A 207 11.58 -25.60 -15.05
N LEU A 208 12.28 -26.06 -16.08
CA LEU A 208 11.75 -26.75 -17.24
C LEU A 208 11.96 -28.27 -17.08
N PRO A 209 10.90 -29.08 -16.98
CA PRO A 209 11.06 -30.53 -16.94
C PRO A 209 11.54 -31.06 -18.30
N GLU A 210 12.69 -31.75 -18.29
CA GLU A 210 13.35 -32.31 -19.48
C GLU A 210 12.45 -33.23 -20.30
N GLU A 211 11.46 -33.88 -19.67
CA GLU A 211 10.49 -34.74 -20.37
C GLU A 211 9.56 -33.97 -21.32
N TYR A 212 9.38 -32.66 -21.11
CA TYR A 212 8.48 -31.83 -21.91
C TYR A 212 9.21 -30.76 -22.72
N VAL A 213 10.23 -30.12 -22.15
CA VAL A 213 10.92 -28.98 -22.76
C VAL A 213 12.42 -29.20 -22.64
N ASN A 214 13.07 -29.50 -23.76
CA ASN A 214 14.50 -29.75 -23.88
C ASN A 214 14.99 -29.35 -25.30
N ASP A 215 16.29 -29.35 -25.52
CA ASP A 215 16.91 -28.96 -26.78
C ASP A 215 16.75 -29.97 -27.93
N LYS A 216 16.31 -31.20 -27.66
CA LYS A 216 15.94 -32.18 -28.70
C LYS A 216 14.52 -31.92 -29.23
N THR A 217 13.61 -31.48 -28.36
CA THR A 217 12.23 -31.14 -28.72
C THR A 217 12.12 -29.74 -29.32
N TYR A 218 12.91 -28.79 -28.82
CA TYR A 218 12.89 -27.37 -29.22
C TYR A 218 14.27 -26.86 -29.67
N PRO A 219 14.96 -27.53 -30.61
CA PRO A 219 16.33 -27.20 -30.97
C PRO A 219 16.50 -25.77 -31.46
N LYS A 220 15.56 -25.24 -32.26
CA LYS A 220 15.71 -23.89 -32.84
C LYS A 220 15.55 -22.81 -31.78
N VAL A 221 14.62 -22.99 -30.84
CA VAL A 221 14.46 -22.05 -29.71
C VAL A 221 15.71 -22.01 -28.84
N TYR A 222 16.24 -23.19 -28.47
CA TYR A 222 17.46 -23.26 -27.66
C TYR A 222 18.67 -22.64 -28.37
N ASP A 223 18.82 -22.91 -29.67
CA ASP A 223 19.90 -22.32 -30.48
C ASP A 223 19.74 -20.81 -30.63
N TRP A 224 18.52 -20.31 -30.86
CA TRP A 224 18.24 -18.86 -30.92
C TRP A 224 18.60 -18.17 -29.59
N VAL A 225 18.18 -18.71 -28.44
CA VAL A 225 18.51 -18.15 -27.13
C VAL A 225 20.02 -18.13 -26.88
N ARG A 226 20.72 -19.24 -27.16
CA ARG A 226 22.17 -19.33 -27.01
C ARG A 226 22.90 -18.36 -27.94
N ARG A 227 22.45 -18.25 -29.20
CA ARG A 227 23.00 -17.32 -30.21
C ARG A 227 22.81 -15.87 -29.80
N PHE A 228 21.61 -15.52 -29.34
CA PHE A 228 21.30 -14.19 -28.81
C PHE A 228 22.25 -13.84 -27.66
N MET A 229 22.38 -14.72 -26.67
CA MET A 229 23.26 -14.46 -25.52
C MET A 229 24.75 -14.41 -25.88
N ALA A 230 25.21 -15.23 -26.84
CA ALA A 230 26.57 -15.13 -27.36
C ALA A 230 26.84 -13.76 -27.99
N ARG A 231 25.88 -13.24 -28.77
CA ARG A 231 25.98 -11.92 -29.41
C ARG A 231 25.95 -10.79 -28.39
N VAL A 232 25.08 -10.86 -27.40
CA VAL A 232 25.02 -9.91 -26.28
C VAL A 232 26.34 -9.88 -25.52
N GLU A 233 26.92 -11.03 -25.19
CA GLU A 233 28.19 -11.10 -24.44
C GLU A 233 29.39 -10.60 -25.26
N GLU A 234 29.43 -10.88 -26.57
CA GLU A 234 30.42 -10.31 -27.48
C GLU A 234 30.35 -8.77 -27.46
N LYS A 235 29.15 -8.20 -27.61
CA LYS A 235 28.93 -6.75 -27.61
C LYS A 235 29.25 -6.11 -26.26
N LYS A 236 28.84 -6.75 -25.16
CA LYS A 236 29.16 -6.29 -23.81
C LYS A 236 30.67 -6.17 -23.57
N LYS A 237 31.46 -7.15 -24.03
CA LYS A 237 32.95 -7.10 -23.91
C LYS A 237 33.58 -5.95 -24.69
N SER A 238 32.93 -5.51 -25.77
CA SER A 238 33.39 -4.36 -26.55
C SER A 238 32.98 -3.01 -25.95
N CYS A 239 32.05 -2.99 -24.99
CA CYS A 239 31.60 -1.78 -24.31
C CYS A 239 32.51 -1.45 -23.11
N PRO A 240 32.69 -0.16 -22.77
CA PRO A 240 33.30 0.23 -21.50
C PRO A 240 32.54 -0.34 -20.30
N VAL A 241 33.27 -0.69 -19.24
CA VAL A 241 32.65 -1.07 -17.95
C VAL A 241 31.95 0.16 -17.38
N PRO A 242 30.65 0.07 -17.00
CA PRO A 242 29.92 1.22 -16.47
C PRO A 242 30.49 1.64 -15.11
N ILE A 243 30.49 2.93 -14.84
CA ILE A 243 30.81 3.46 -13.52
C ILE A 243 29.59 3.28 -12.61
N THR A 244 29.79 2.69 -11.43
CA THR A 244 28.74 2.62 -10.41
C THR A 244 28.75 3.89 -9.57
N LEU A 245 27.64 4.61 -9.56
CA LEU A 245 27.46 5.87 -8.85
C LEU A 245 26.92 5.63 -7.43
N ASP A 246 27.40 6.44 -6.47
CA ASP A 246 26.74 6.60 -5.19
C ASP A 246 25.54 7.57 -5.29
N GLY A 247 24.73 7.63 -4.22
CA GLY A 247 23.51 8.44 -4.20
C GLY A 247 23.76 9.94 -4.38
N GLU A 248 24.87 10.47 -3.85
CA GLU A 248 25.19 11.90 -3.97
C GLU A 248 25.60 12.29 -5.39
N THR A 249 26.49 11.48 -6.00
CA THR A 249 26.97 11.69 -7.37
C THR A 249 25.82 11.53 -8.36
N MET A 250 24.98 10.51 -8.18
CA MET A 250 23.79 10.29 -9.01
C MET A 250 22.83 11.50 -8.95
N VAL A 251 22.54 12.03 -7.76
CA VAL A 251 21.68 13.22 -7.61
C VAL A 251 22.29 14.41 -8.32
N SER A 252 23.59 14.66 -8.12
CA SER A 252 24.30 15.77 -8.74
C SER A 252 24.22 15.72 -10.27
N GLN A 253 24.51 14.56 -10.87
CA GLN A 253 24.50 14.40 -12.32
C GLN A 253 23.09 14.53 -12.91
N THR A 254 22.09 13.89 -12.29
CA THR A 254 20.69 13.93 -12.74
C THR A 254 20.15 15.37 -12.73
N MET A 255 20.59 16.20 -11.78
CA MET A 255 20.18 17.60 -11.68
C MET A 255 20.98 18.57 -12.55
N SER A 256 22.16 18.17 -13.03
CA SER A 256 23.14 19.08 -13.64
C SER A 256 22.78 19.54 -15.06
N VAL A 257 21.90 18.82 -15.78
CA VAL A 257 21.61 19.08 -17.20
C VAL A 257 20.20 19.64 -17.39
N SER A 258 20.04 20.65 -18.26
CA SER A 258 18.73 21.17 -18.64
C SER A 258 18.04 20.24 -19.64
N SER A 259 16.82 19.80 -19.32
CA SER A 259 15.90 19.06 -20.21
C SER A 259 14.94 20.01 -20.94
N SER A 260 14.54 19.68 -22.17
CA SER A 260 13.46 20.37 -22.90
C SER A 260 12.19 19.52 -22.85
N VAL A 261 11.16 19.99 -22.15
CA VAL A 261 9.84 19.31 -22.10
C VAL A 261 9.05 19.54 -23.39
N ASP A 262 9.40 20.58 -24.16
CA ASP A 262 8.64 21.03 -25.31
C ASP A 262 8.59 20.00 -26.45
N ASP A 263 9.47 19.00 -26.44
CA ASP A 263 9.58 17.98 -27.49
C ASP A 263 8.51 16.89 -27.43
N ILE A 264 7.80 16.72 -26.31
CA ILE A 264 6.78 15.65 -26.14
C ILE A 264 5.39 16.13 -26.56
N GLY A 265 5.19 17.45 -26.62
CA GLY A 265 3.91 18.07 -26.94
C GLY A 265 2.84 17.88 -25.86
N PHE A 266 1.64 18.38 -26.16
CA PHE A 266 0.47 18.26 -25.33
C PHE A 266 -0.77 18.04 -26.21
N ILE A 267 -1.39 16.87 -26.15
CA ILE A 267 -2.64 16.60 -26.88
C ILE A 267 -3.81 17.32 -26.21
N GLU A 268 -4.63 18.00 -26.99
CA GLU A 268 -5.78 18.78 -26.50
C GLU A 268 -7.08 17.96 -26.50
N ASP A 269 -7.13 16.88 -27.28
CA ASP A 269 -8.30 15.99 -27.46
C ASP A 269 -8.24 14.73 -26.58
N ASP A 270 -7.53 14.79 -25.45
CA ASP A 270 -7.43 13.68 -24.52
C ASP A 270 -8.80 13.35 -23.86
N PRO A 271 -9.30 12.11 -23.96
CA PRO A 271 -10.60 11.74 -23.39
C PRO A 271 -10.65 11.78 -21.85
N LEU A 272 -9.49 11.78 -21.18
CA LEU A 272 -9.41 11.94 -19.72
C LEU A 272 -9.35 13.43 -19.30
N ALA A 273 -9.37 14.34 -20.28
CA ALA A 273 -9.46 15.79 -20.15
C ALA A 273 -8.34 16.41 -19.28
N TYR A 274 -7.15 15.81 -19.28
CA TYR A 274 -6.00 16.32 -18.53
C TYR A 274 -5.49 17.62 -19.12
N LYS A 275 -5.04 18.53 -18.25
CA LYS A 275 -4.48 19.83 -18.65
C LYS A 275 -3.03 19.97 -18.19
N LYS A 276 -2.24 20.73 -18.94
CA LYS A 276 -0.89 21.12 -18.53
C LYS A 276 -0.97 21.82 -17.17
N GLY A 277 -0.17 21.36 -16.22
CA GLY A 277 -0.16 21.84 -14.84
C GLY A 277 -1.05 21.06 -13.86
N ASP A 278 -1.93 20.17 -14.34
CA ASP A 278 -2.75 19.33 -13.44
C ASP A 278 -1.83 18.54 -12.51
N LYS A 279 -2.05 18.67 -11.19
CA LYS A 279 -1.34 17.86 -10.20
C LYS A 279 -1.91 16.46 -10.23
N VAL A 280 -1.06 15.45 -10.38
CA VAL A 280 -1.46 14.06 -10.55
C VAL A 280 -0.56 13.09 -9.80
N GLN A 281 -1.11 11.92 -9.53
CA GLN A 281 -0.40 10.71 -9.15
C GLN A 281 -0.35 9.79 -10.37
N VAL A 282 0.81 9.16 -10.61
CA VAL A 282 1.02 8.18 -11.67
C VAL A 282 1.58 6.90 -11.07
N PHE A 283 0.95 5.77 -11.41
CA PHE A 283 1.33 4.44 -10.91
C PHE A 283 0.87 3.36 -11.91
N PRO A 284 1.49 2.16 -11.91
CA PRO A 284 1.05 1.07 -12.78
C PRO A 284 -0.40 0.67 -12.50
N SER A 285 -1.17 0.30 -13.51
CA SER A 285 -2.53 -0.24 -13.35
C SER A 285 -2.58 -1.76 -13.20
N ASP A 286 -1.47 -2.44 -13.47
CA ASP A 286 -1.32 -3.88 -13.35
C ASP A 286 -0.89 -4.29 -11.92
N TYR A 287 0.41 -4.46 -11.68
CA TYR A 287 1.02 -4.77 -10.39
C TYR A 287 1.99 -3.66 -9.97
N GLY A 288 2.33 -3.59 -8.69
CA GLY A 288 3.21 -2.57 -8.15
C GLY A 288 2.53 -1.21 -7.93
N GLN A 289 1.19 -1.20 -7.83
CA GLN A 289 0.35 0.00 -7.68
C GLN A 289 0.69 0.85 -6.43
N VAL A 290 1.34 0.24 -5.43
CA VAL A 290 1.77 0.93 -4.20
C VAL A 290 2.95 1.89 -4.41
N GLY A 291 3.68 1.79 -5.53
CA GLY A 291 4.75 2.74 -5.88
C GLY A 291 4.20 3.89 -6.71
N VAL A 292 3.94 5.03 -6.08
CA VAL A 292 3.23 6.17 -6.67
C VAL A 292 4.16 7.36 -6.84
N SER A 293 4.36 7.81 -8.08
CA SER A 293 5.04 9.08 -8.36
C SER A 293 4.01 10.23 -8.44
N GLN A 294 4.43 11.43 -8.05
CA GLN A 294 3.55 12.60 -7.98
C GLN A 294 4.19 13.80 -8.65
N GLY A 295 3.39 14.65 -9.29
CA GLY A 295 3.90 15.82 -10.00
C GLY A 295 2.82 16.60 -10.74
N ALA A 296 3.20 17.70 -11.38
CA ALA A 296 2.33 18.40 -12.33
C ALA A 296 2.53 17.83 -13.74
N ILE A 297 1.47 17.59 -14.50
CA ILE A 297 1.60 17.19 -15.90
C ILE A 297 2.27 18.32 -16.69
N VAL A 298 3.38 18.01 -17.35
CA VAL A 298 4.12 18.96 -18.19
C VAL A 298 4.16 18.53 -19.66
N GLY A 299 3.93 17.26 -19.96
CA GLY A 299 3.78 16.71 -21.31
C GLY A 299 2.74 15.58 -21.34
N LEU A 300 2.00 15.47 -22.44
CA LEU A 300 0.94 14.47 -22.61
C LEU A 300 0.76 14.13 -24.09
N SER A 301 0.88 12.85 -24.43
CA SER A 301 0.58 12.32 -25.76
C SER A 301 -0.40 11.14 -25.66
N THR A 302 -0.66 10.47 -26.79
CA THR A 302 -1.43 9.21 -26.80
C THR A 302 -0.69 8.07 -26.09
N ASN A 303 0.65 8.13 -26.06
CA ASN A 303 1.49 7.03 -25.59
C ASN A 303 2.23 7.34 -24.28
N GLU A 304 2.39 8.61 -23.91
CA GLU A 304 3.27 9.03 -22.83
C GLU A 304 2.62 10.14 -21.98
N VAL A 305 2.87 10.09 -20.66
CA VAL A 305 2.59 11.19 -19.74
C VAL A 305 3.89 11.58 -19.03
N VAL A 306 4.11 12.88 -18.90
CA VAL A 306 5.28 13.44 -18.23
C VAL A 306 4.82 14.31 -17.09
N ILE A 307 5.31 14.02 -15.89
CA ILE A 307 5.03 14.81 -14.70
C ILE A 307 6.32 15.45 -14.17
N GLN A 308 6.26 16.72 -13.79
CA GLN A 308 7.34 17.37 -13.05
C GLN A 308 7.13 17.16 -11.55
N ASN A 309 8.06 16.46 -10.90
CA ASN A 309 8.00 16.20 -9.46
C ASN A 309 8.46 17.43 -8.62
N ASP A 310 8.42 17.30 -7.30
CA ASP A 310 8.84 18.37 -6.36
C ASP A 310 10.34 18.69 -6.41
N LYS A 311 11.15 17.80 -6.99
CA LYS A 311 12.58 17.98 -7.21
C LYS A 311 12.90 18.65 -8.55
N GLY A 312 11.90 18.94 -9.37
CA GLY A 312 12.06 19.54 -10.69
C GLY A 312 12.55 18.57 -11.77
N LEU A 313 12.48 17.25 -11.51
CA LEU A 313 12.71 16.22 -12.52
C LEU A 313 11.44 15.93 -13.30
N HIS A 314 11.62 15.55 -14.56
CA HIS A 314 10.54 15.10 -15.42
C HIS A 314 10.48 13.58 -15.35
N LEU A 315 9.38 13.05 -14.83
CA LEU A 315 9.15 11.63 -14.72
C LEU A 315 8.23 11.21 -15.87
N HIS A 316 8.75 10.33 -16.73
CA HIS A 316 8.08 9.86 -17.93
C HIS A 316 7.50 8.47 -17.70
N PHE A 317 6.24 8.30 -18.07
CA PHE A 317 5.53 7.02 -17.97
C PHE A 317 4.79 6.74 -19.28
N PRO A 318 4.77 5.48 -19.76
CA PRO A 318 3.85 5.13 -20.82
C PRO A 318 2.42 5.25 -20.30
N ARG A 319 1.46 5.57 -21.17
CA ARG A 319 0.04 5.61 -20.80
C ARG A 319 -0.58 4.22 -20.71
N TRP A 320 -0.10 3.30 -21.53
CA TRP A 320 -0.53 1.91 -21.50
C TRP A 320 -0.11 1.23 -20.20
N ASN A 321 -1.05 0.59 -19.51
CA ASN A 321 -0.87 -0.04 -18.20
C ASN A 321 -0.42 0.90 -17.06
N PHE A 322 -0.72 2.20 -17.18
CA PHE A 322 -0.55 3.17 -16.10
C PHE A 322 -1.85 3.92 -15.82
N SER A 323 -2.10 4.13 -14.54
CA SER A 323 -3.17 4.99 -14.05
C SER A 323 -2.61 6.38 -13.74
N ILE A 324 -3.27 7.39 -14.28
CA ILE A 324 -3.09 8.79 -13.90
C ILE A 324 -4.31 9.16 -13.07
N LYS A 325 -4.11 9.73 -11.88
CA LYS A 325 -5.19 10.23 -11.02
C LYS A 325 -4.91 11.68 -10.67
N ARG A 326 -5.88 12.57 -10.88
CA ARG A 326 -5.79 13.96 -10.37
C ARG A 326 -5.57 13.92 -8.87
N MET A 327 -4.50 14.56 -8.44
CA MET A 327 -4.38 14.94 -7.06
C MET A 327 -5.47 15.98 -6.80
N PRO A 328 -6.07 15.97 -5.60
CA PRO A 328 -6.88 17.09 -5.16
C PRO A 328 -6.07 18.38 -5.37
N SER A 329 -6.49 19.22 -6.32
CA SER A 329 -6.07 20.60 -6.34
C SER A 329 -6.57 21.16 -5.01
N ASN A 330 -5.69 21.58 -4.11
CA ASN A 330 -6.13 22.35 -2.96
C ASN A 330 -6.68 23.67 -3.51
N PRO A 331 -8.01 23.90 -3.55
CA PRO A 331 -8.47 25.24 -3.65
C PRO A 331 -8.15 25.86 -2.29
N THR A 332 -7.80 27.13 -2.26
CA THR A 332 -8.03 27.95 -1.07
C THR A 332 -9.36 27.56 -0.41
N GLY A 333 -9.30 26.94 0.77
CA GLY A 333 -10.40 26.89 1.74
C GLY A 333 -11.61 25.98 1.47
N ALA A 334 -11.52 24.88 0.71
CA ALA A 334 -12.59 23.89 0.69
C ALA A 334 -12.05 22.45 0.61
N SER A 335 -12.16 21.73 1.74
CA SER A 335 -11.90 20.29 1.84
C SER A 335 -12.74 19.52 0.82
N LEU A 336 -12.15 18.55 0.12
CA LEU A 336 -12.90 17.37 -0.32
C LEU A 336 -13.44 16.70 0.95
N GLN A 337 -14.63 17.09 1.38
CA GLN A 337 -15.38 16.28 2.34
C GLN A 337 -15.61 14.96 1.63
N LYS A 338 -14.96 13.88 2.11
CA LYS A 338 -15.54 12.55 1.96
C LYS A 338 -17.01 12.72 2.31
N GLN A 339 -17.92 12.32 1.42
CA GLN A 339 -19.34 12.36 1.73
C GLN A 339 -19.52 11.57 3.02
N ILE A 340 -19.87 12.25 4.11
CA ILE A 340 -19.99 11.61 5.41
C ILE A 340 -21.20 10.69 5.32
N PRO A 341 -21.03 9.35 5.42
CA PRO A 341 -22.15 8.44 5.30
C PRO A 341 -23.13 8.69 6.45
N LYS A 342 -24.40 8.31 6.28
CA LYS A 342 -25.25 8.18 7.47
C LYS A 342 -24.72 7.02 8.29
N MET A 343 -24.77 7.19 9.60
CA MET A 343 -24.24 6.21 10.54
C MET A 343 -25.27 5.94 11.61
N ARG A 344 -25.26 4.71 12.12
CA ARG A 344 -26.05 4.30 13.28
C ARG A 344 -25.13 3.74 14.33
N LEU A 345 -25.11 4.35 15.51
CA LEU A 345 -24.34 3.84 16.65
C LEU A 345 -25.26 3.01 17.55
N ILE A 346 -24.97 1.72 17.62
CA ILE A 346 -25.57 0.78 18.56
C ILE A 346 -24.87 0.97 19.91
N TYR A 347 -25.63 1.37 20.92
CA TYR A 347 -25.06 2.09 22.06
C TYR A 347 -25.85 1.87 23.37
N HIS A 348 -25.22 2.19 24.49
CA HIS A 348 -25.90 2.43 25.76
C HIS A 348 -25.14 3.54 26.53
N PRO A 349 -25.82 4.53 27.13
CA PRO A 349 -25.16 5.67 27.78
C PRO A 349 -24.28 5.27 28.98
N ALA A 350 -24.62 4.16 29.64
CA ALA A 350 -23.81 3.64 30.75
C ALA A 350 -22.49 2.97 30.31
N SER A 351 -22.29 2.68 29.02
CA SER A 351 -21.06 2.06 28.52
C SER A 351 -19.95 3.12 28.36
N PRO A 352 -18.81 2.98 29.04
CA PRO A 352 -17.73 3.94 28.92
C PRO A 352 -17.10 3.90 27.52
N TYR A 353 -17.04 2.74 26.85
CA TYR A 353 -16.56 2.64 25.46
C TYR A 353 -17.46 3.39 24.49
N THR A 354 -18.78 3.30 24.70
CA THR A 354 -19.76 4.04 23.91
C THR A 354 -19.63 5.54 24.12
N ARG A 355 -19.40 5.97 25.37
CA ARG A 355 -19.16 7.38 25.71
C ARG A 355 -17.91 7.91 25.02
N LYS A 356 -16.81 7.15 25.03
CA LYS A 356 -15.57 7.47 24.33
C LYS A 356 -15.81 7.74 22.83
N VAL A 357 -16.49 6.82 22.15
CA VAL A 357 -16.80 6.93 20.72
C VAL A 357 -17.66 8.16 20.42
N PHE A 358 -18.73 8.37 21.18
CA PHE A 358 -19.67 9.44 20.89
C PHE A 358 -19.14 10.83 21.29
N MET A 359 -18.30 10.91 22.32
CA MET A 359 -17.52 12.12 22.62
C MET A 359 -16.61 12.50 21.45
N LEU A 360 -15.87 11.53 20.88
CA LEU A 360 -15.03 11.78 19.72
C LEU A 360 -15.84 12.25 18.51
N ALA A 361 -17.01 11.66 18.28
CA ALA A 361 -17.91 12.11 17.22
C ALA A 361 -18.36 13.57 17.43
N HIS A 362 -18.55 14.03 18.67
CA HIS A 362 -18.83 15.44 18.95
C HIS A 362 -17.62 16.35 18.71
N GLU A 363 -16.42 15.92 19.12
CA GLU A 363 -15.17 16.67 18.90
C GLU A 363 -14.87 16.85 17.41
N LEU A 364 -15.18 15.85 16.61
CA LEU A 364 -14.96 15.84 15.16
C LEU A 364 -16.14 16.40 14.34
N ASP A 365 -17.18 16.93 15.00
CA ASP A 365 -18.42 17.42 14.35
C ASP A 365 -19.14 16.35 13.48
N LEU A 366 -18.94 15.08 13.80
CA LEU A 366 -19.55 13.92 13.12
C LEU A 366 -20.84 13.44 13.80
N ALA A 367 -21.09 13.85 15.04
CA ALA A 367 -22.27 13.40 15.81
C ALA A 367 -23.60 13.69 15.09
N LYS A 368 -23.68 14.76 14.30
CA LYS A 368 -24.87 15.12 13.49
C LYS A 368 -25.19 14.12 12.36
N HIS A 369 -24.23 13.26 12.01
CA HIS A 369 -24.39 12.19 11.03
C HIS A 369 -24.68 10.82 11.66
N ILE A 370 -24.77 10.75 12.99
CA ILE A 370 -24.96 9.52 13.75
C ILE A 370 -26.36 9.50 14.36
N THR A 371 -27.13 8.50 13.97
CA THR A 371 -28.35 8.09 14.68
C THR A 371 -28.00 7.12 15.81
N LEU A 372 -28.78 7.13 16.89
CA LEU A 372 -28.49 6.36 18.09
C LEU A 372 -29.52 5.23 18.27
N GLN A 373 -29.05 3.99 18.39
CA GLN A 373 -29.87 2.83 18.70
C GLN A 373 -29.50 2.29 20.08
N LYS A 374 -30.34 2.58 21.07
CA LYS A 374 -30.12 2.12 22.43
C LYS A 374 -30.40 0.63 22.54
N VAL A 375 -29.48 -0.10 23.14
CA VAL A 375 -29.59 -1.55 23.37
C VAL A 375 -29.05 -1.92 24.75
N VAL A 376 -29.45 -3.09 25.23
CA VAL A 376 -28.84 -3.74 26.41
C VAL A 376 -28.30 -5.11 26.02
N VAL A 377 -27.04 -5.37 26.37
CA VAL A 377 -26.35 -6.63 26.06
C VAL A 377 -25.65 -7.21 27.29
N CYS A 378 -25.73 -8.52 27.46
CA CYS A 378 -25.11 -9.25 28.55
C CYS A 378 -24.80 -10.68 28.11
N PRO A 379 -23.62 -11.24 28.44
CA PRO A 379 -23.25 -12.60 28.00
C PRO A 379 -24.10 -13.72 28.60
N VAL A 380 -24.90 -13.43 29.63
CA VAL A 380 -25.85 -14.37 30.22
C VAL A 380 -27.27 -13.84 30.12
N PRO A 381 -28.29 -14.71 30.04
CA PRO A 381 -29.68 -14.27 30.14
C PRO A 381 -29.92 -13.52 31.46
N PHE A 382 -30.32 -12.26 31.32
CA PHE A 382 -30.67 -11.34 32.41
C PHE A 382 -31.71 -10.33 31.89
N PRO A 383 -33.00 -10.49 32.23
CA PRO A 383 -34.06 -9.61 31.74
C PRO A 383 -33.76 -8.13 31.98
N GLY A 384 -33.92 -7.29 30.96
CA GLY A 384 -33.58 -5.87 31.02
C GLY A 384 -32.11 -5.54 30.81
N TRP A 385 -31.23 -6.55 30.70
CA TRP A 385 -29.78 -6.40 30.44
C TRP A 385 -29.27 -7.21 29.25
N SER A 386 -29.96 -8.27 28.82
CA SER A 386 -29.55 -9.12 27.68
C SER A 386 -30.52 -9.08 26.49
N ASP A 387 -31.53 -8.21 26.55
CA ASP A 387 -32.72 -8.28 25.69
C ASP A 387 -32.41 -8.06 24.20
N ASN A 388 -31.29 -7.42 23.87
CA ASN A 388 -30.90 -7.11 22.50
C ASN A 388 -29.70 -7.91 21.99
N ASN A 389 -29.29 -8.99 22.67
CA ASN A 389 -28.14 -9.77 22.22
C ASN A 389 -28.25 -10.23 20.75
N GLY A 390 -29.42 -10.73 20.35
CA GLY A 390 -29.68 -11.14 18.97
C GLY A 390 -29.56 -9.98 17.98
N ASP A 391 -30.12 -8.81 18.31
CA ASP A 391 -30.09 -7.62 17.45
C ASP A 391 -28.65 -7.11 17.23
N VAL A 392 -27.81 -7.15 18.27
CA VAL A 392 -26.42 -6.70 18.19
C VAL A 392 -25.53 -7.72 17.48
N SER A 393 -25.78 -9.02 17.66
CA SER A 393 -24.97 -10.09 17.09
C SER A 393 -24.91 -10.08 15.56
N VAL A 394 -25.90 -9.47 14.90
CA VAL A 394 -25.95 -9.28 13.45
C VAL A 394 -24.79 -8.42 12.94
N TYR A 395 -24.40 -7.40 13.70
CA TYR A 395 -23.35 -6.43 13.30
C TYR A 395 -22.05 -6.61 14.08
N ASN A 396 -22.13 -7.14 15.31
CA ASN A 396 -20.97 -7.45 16.11
C ASN A 396 -21.14 -8.86 16.69
N PRO A 397 -20.45 -9.88 16.14
CA PRO A 397 -20.61 -11.27 16.59
C PRO A 397 -20.21 -11.47 18.06
N MET A 398 -19.41 -10.56 18.64
CA MET A 398 -19.05 -10.58 20.05
C MET A 398 -20.19 -10.12 20.97
N THR A 399 -21.28 -9.57 20.42
CA THR A 399 -22.43 -9.03 21.16
C THR A 399 -21.99 -7.96 22.17
N LYS A 400 -21.06 -7.10 21.75
CA LYS A 400 -20.53 -5.98 22.55
C LYS A 400 -20.93 -4.64 21.96
N ILE A 401 -21.04 -3.64 22.82
CA ILE A 401 -21.22 -2.23 22.42
C ILE A 401 -19.99 -1.42 22.79
N PRO A 402 -19.63 -0.37 22.03
CA PRO A 402 -20.33 0.15 20.85
C PRO A 402 -20.13 -0.67 19.58
N CYS A 403 -21.07 -0.53 18.64
CA CYS A 403 -20.94 -0.95 17.25
C CYS A 403 -21.48 0.18 16.35
N LEU A 404 -20.67 0.69 15.43
CA LEU A 404 -21.06 1.74 14.48
C LEU A 404 -21.41 1.07 13.14
N VAL A 405 -22.59 1.32 12.61
CA VAL A 405 -23.06 0.78 11.32
C VAL A 405 -23.19 1.95 10.34
N PRO A 406 -22.15 2.25 9.55
CA PRO A 406 -22.21 3.26 8.50
C PRO A 406 -22.74 2.67 7.19
N ASP A 407 -23.36 3.48 6.33
CA ASP A 407 -23.92 3.02 5.05
C ASP A 407 -22.90 2.35 4.11
N ASP A 408 -21.62 2.72 4.23
CA ASP A 408 -20.50 2.22 3.42
C ASP A 408 -19.82 0.97 4.01
N VAL A 409 -20.13 0.60 5.27
CA VAL A 409 -19.67 -0.64 5.92
C VAL A 409 -20.87 -1.32 6.58
N PRO A 410 -21.75 -1.97 5.78
CA PRO A 410 -23.03 -2.47 6.27
C PRO A 410 -22.91 -3.57 7.33
N ASP A 411 -21.80 -4.29 7.35
CA ASP A 411 -21.50 -5.32 8.36
C ASP A 411 -21.13 -4.74 9.74
N GLY A 412 -20.93 -3.42 9.83
CA GLY A 412 -20.60 -2.71 11.06
C GLY A 412 -19.11 -2.65 11.38
N VAL A 413 -18.72 -1.56 12.04
CA VAL A 413 -17.41 -1.30 12.64
C VAL A 413 -17.57 -1.46 14.15
N PHE A 414 -16.97 -2.49 14.71
CA PHE A 414 -16.97 -2.78 16.15
C PHE A 414 -15.54 -2.82 16.69
N ASP A 415 -15.40 -2.80 18.02
CA ASP A 415 -14.22 -2.35 18.77
C ASP A 415 -14.10 -0.81 18.82
N SER A 416 -14.01 -0.28 20.03
CA SER A 416 -14.03 1.16 20.24
C SER A 416 -12.82 1.90 19.64
N LYS A 417 -11.66 1.24 19.49
CA LYS A 417 -10.50 1.86 18.83
C LYS A 417 -10.67 1.89 17.32
N ALA A 418 -11.18 0.79 16.74
CA ALA A 418 -11.48 0.73 15.31
C ALA A 418 -12.53 1.78 14.92
N ILE A 419 -13.57 1.96 15.75
CA ILE A 419 -14.56 3.02 15.54
C ILE A 419 -13.93 4.42 15.65
N CYS A 420 -13.07 4.66 16.64
CA CYS A 420 -12.38 5.94 16.77
C CYS A 420 -11.49 6.24 15.56
N GLU A 421 -10.73 5.26 15.07
CA GLU A 421 -9.89 5.38 13.88
C GLU A 421 -10.73 5.65 12.62
N TYR A 422 -11.88 4.99 12.50
CA TYR A 422 -12.84 5.22 11.43
C TYR A 422 -13.35 6.67 11.43
N LEU A 423 -13.77 7.20 12.59
CA LEU A 423 -14.22 8.59 12.74
C LEU A 423 -13.09 9.60 12.46
N GLU A 424 -11.89 9.35 12.99
CA GLU A 424 -10.69 10.16 12.73
C GLU A 424 -10.34 10.22 11.24
N ASN A 425 -10.52 9.11 10.50
CA ASN A 425 -10.34 9.02 9.05
C ASN A 425 -11.43 9.73 8.25
N LEU A 426 -12.68 9.74 8.72
CA LEU A 426 -13.77 10.52 8.11
C LEU A 426 -13.55 12.02 8.28
N ALA A 427 -13.06 12.44 9.46
CA ALA A 427 -12.73 13.82 9.77
C ALA A 427 -11.38 14.29 9.19
N ALA A 428 -10.69 13.44 8.41
CA ALA A 428 -9.39 13.72 7.81
C ALA A 428 -8.33 14.20 8.83
N THR A 429 -8.39 13.68 10.05
CA THR A 429 -7.42 14.02 11.09
C THR A 429 -6.05 13.46 10.72
N THR A 430 -5.00 14.24 10.95
CA THR A 430 -3.61 13.81 10.73
C THR A 430 -2.84 13.94 12.04
N ARG A 431 -1.98 12.95 12.31
CA ARG A 431 -1.17 12.91 13.53
C ARG A 431 0.25 12.50 13.19
N THR A 432 1.22 13.29 13.64
CA THR A 432 2.63 12.94 13.54
C THR A 432 2.94 11.78 14.48
N LYS A 433 3.52 10.69 13.95
CA LYS A 433 3.84 9.47 14.72
C LYS A 433 5.19 9.58 15.45
N ASP A 434 5.32 10.59 16.30
CA ASP A 434 6.50 10.83 17.13
C ASP A 434 6.41 10.12 18.51
N ALA A 435 7.38 10.36 19.39
CA ALA A 435 7.40 9.78 20.73
C ALA A 435 6.16 10.16 21.56
N LYS A 436 5.67 11.41 21.43
CA LYS A 436 4.50 11.89 22.16
C LYS A 436 3.22 11.19 21.69
N TYR A 437 3.10 10.94 20.39
CA TYR A 437 2.03 10.11 19.84
C TYR A 437 1.98 8.74 20.51
N TRP A 438 3.11 8.02 20.58
CA TRP A 438 3.16 6.69 21.19
C TRP A 438 2.90 6.69 22.69
N GLN A 439 3.34 7.73 23.39
CA GLN A 439 3.00 7.94 24.81
C GLN A 439 1.49 8.10 25.00
N LEU A 440 0.83 8.94 24.19
CA LEU A 440 -0.63 9.12 24.25
C LEU A 440 -1.41 7.86 23.86
N ARG A 441 -1.00 7.15 22.78
CA ARG A 441 -1.62 5.86 22.41
C ARG A 441 -1.51 4.83 23.53
N THR A 442 -0.40 4.84 24.27
CA THR A 442 -0.20 3.95 25.42
C THR A 442 -1.13 4.31 26.58
N LEU A 443 -1.40 5.60 26.82
CA LEU A 443 -2.37 6.03 27.83
C LEU A 443 -3.80 5.66 27.44
N HIS A 444 -4.16 5.71 26.14
CA HIS A 444 -5.43 5.16 25.65
C HIS A 444 -5.56 3.68 26.01
N ALA A 445 -4.53 2.87 25.70
CA ALA A 445 -4.54 1.45 26.05
C ALA A 445 -4.65 1.21 27.57
N CYS A 446 -4.01 2.05 28.38
CA CYS A 446 -4.16 2.02 29.84
C CYS A 446 -5.60 2.34 30.28
N ALA A 447 -6.21 3.37 29.69
CA ALA A 447 -7.60 3.75 29.96
C ALA A 447 -8.59 2.63 29.58
N ASP A 448 -8.39 1.95 28.45
CA ASP A 448 -9.20 0.78 28.08
C ASP A 448 -9.06 -0.35 29.09
N GLY A 449 -7.85 -0.65 29.56
CA GLY A 449 -7.64 -1.65 30.62
C GLY A 449 -8.32 -1.31 31.94
N MET A 450 -8.45 -0.01 32.28
CA MET A 450 -9.24 0.44 33.44
C MET A 450 -10.74 0.22 33.22
N MET A 451 -11.24 0.53 32.02
CA MET A 451 -12.64 0.29 31.64
C MET A 451 -12.98 -1.21 31.64
N ASP A 452 -12.07 -2.06 31.16
CA ASP A 452 -12.23 -3.52 31.16
C ASP A 452 -12.40 -4.04 32.59
N ALA A 453 -11.52 -3.59 33.49
CA ALA A 453 -11.57 -3.95 34.91
C ALA A 453 -12.88 -3.51 35.58
N ALA A 454 -13.37 -2.31 35.26
CA ALA A 454 -14.62 -1.80 35.81
C ALA A 454 -15.85 -2.56 35.32
N VAL A 455 -15.89 -2.98 34.05
CA VAL A 455 -16.96 -3.83 33.51
C VAL A 455 -16.97 -5.19 34.18
N LEU A 456 -15.81 -5.79 34.41
CA LEU A 456 -15.70 -7.05 35.14
C LEU A 456 -16.22 -6.93 36.58
N ILE A 457 -15.91 -5.82 37.26
CA ILE A 457 -16.49 -5.50 38.58
C ILE A 457 -18.02 -5.35 38.49
N ALA A 458 -18.53 -4.67 37.45
CA ALA A 458 -19.97 -4.50 37.28
C ALA A 458 -20.71 -5.84 37.19
N TYR A 459 -20.15 -6.83 36.49
CA TYR A 459 -20.74 -8.17 36.41
C TYR A 459 -20.68 -8.93 37.74
N GLU A 460 -19.60 -8.80 38.51
CA GLU A 460 -19.52 -9.37 39.86
C GLU A 460 -20.62 -8.82 40.77
N VAL A 461 -20.75 -7.49 40.81
CA VAL A 461 -21.69 -6.80 41.71
C VAL A 461 -23.15 -7.00 41.30
N ARG A 462 -23.47 -6.87 40.00
CA ARG A 462 -24.86 -6.79 39.53
C ARG A 462 -25.47 -8.14 39.16
N ILE A 463 -24.65 -9.15 38.85
CA ILE A 463 -25.14 -10.44 38.37
C ILE A 463 -24.67 -11.56 39.28
N ARG A 464 -23.35 -11.66 39.51
CA ARG A 464 -22.79 -12.82 40.21
C ARG A 464 -23.11 -12.80 41.70
N LYS A 465 -23.16 -11.62 42.33
CA LYS A 465 -23.50 -11.46 43.75
C LYS A 465 -24.88 -11.99 44.11
N GLU A 466 -25.91 -11.62 43.35
CA GLU A 466 -27.28 -12.09 43.57
C GLU A 466 -27.44 -13.60 43.35
N ARG A 467 -26.52 -14.20 42.58
CA ARG A 467 -26.46 -15.64 42.32
C ARG A 467 -25.54 -16.42 43.29
N GLY A 468 -24.96 -15.75 44.29
CA GLY A 468 -24.04 -16.39 45.24
C GLY A 468 -22.68 -16.76 44.66
N LEU A 469 -22.27 -16.15 43.54
CA LEU A 469 -21.03 -16.43 42.80
C LEU A 469 -19.98 -15.32 42.94
N PHE A 470 -20.16 -14.42 43.91
CA PHE A 470 -19.29 -13.25 44.12
C PHE A 470 -17.88 -13.66 44.52
N PHE A 471 -16.87 -13.17 43.79
CA PHE A 471 -15.47 -13.44 44.13
C PHE A 471 -14.72 -12.16 44.55
N GLU A 472 -14.49 -12.03 45.85
CA GLU A 472 -13.94 -10.81 46.46
C GLU A 472 -12.47 -10.54 46.06
N GLU A 473 -11.60 -11.55 45.99
CA GLU A 473 -10.21 -11.35 45.58
C GLU A 473 -10.10 -10.89 44.12
N TRP A 474 -10.97 -11.40 43.24
CA TRP A 474 -11.05 -10.94 41.85
C TRP A 474 -11.44 -9.46 41.78
N MET A 475 -12.45 -9.06 42.55
CA MET A 475 -12.88 -7.67 42.65
C MET A 475 -11.72 -6.76 43.06
N GLU A 476 -10.98 -7.14 44.11
CA GLU A 476 -9.84 -6.36 44.58
C GLU A 476 -8.73 -6.29 43.51
N GLY A 477 -8.41 -7.41 42.85
CA GLY A 477 -7.45 -7.43 41.75
C GLY A 477 -7.82 -6.50 40.58
N GLN A 478 -9.11 -6.39 40.25
CA GLN A 478 -9.59 -5.45 39.22
C GLN A 478 -9.53 -3.99 39.71
N LYS A 479 -9.90 -3.70 40.97
CA LYS A 479 -9.77 -2.35 41.55
C LYS A 479 -8.31 -1.88 41.53
N GLN A 480 -7.38 -2.76 41.87
CA GLN A 480 -5.94 -2.43 41.85
C GLN A 480 -5.42 -2.09 40.45
N LYS A 481 -6.00 -2.64 39.38
CA LYS A 481 -5.66 -2.21 38.00
C LYS A 481 -6.14 -0.78 37.73
N ILE A 482 -7.33 -0.44 38.20
CA ILE A 482 -7.89 0.92 38.05
C ILE A 482 -7.03 1.92 38.82
N ILE A 483 -6.65 1.60 40.07
CA ILE A 483 -5.80 2.45 40.92
C ILE A 483 -4.44 2.70 40.25
N ARG A 484 -3.72 1.66 39.81
CA ARG A 484 -2.45 1.81 39.09
C ARG A 484 -2.60 2.57 37.77
N GLY A 485 -3.71 2.40 37.08
CA GLY A 485 -4.05 3.17 35.88
C GLY A 485 -4.18 4.65 36.20
N LEU A 486 -4.94 5.02 37.22
CA LEU A 486 -5.08 6.40 37.68
C LEU A 486 -3.72 7.02 38.06
N ASP A 487 -2.83 6.26 38.72
CA ASP A 487 -1.47 6.73 39.06
C ASP A 487 -0.62 7.00 37.80
N ARG A 488 -0.77 6.15 36.77
CA ARG A 488 -0.12 6.36 35.48
C ARG A 488 -0.63 7.62 34.78
N LEU A 489 -1.93 7.89 34.87
CA LEU A 489 -2.58 9.09 34.32
C LEU A 489 -2.16 10.37 35.08
N GLU A 490 -2.05 10.31 36.40
CA GLU A 490 -1.49 11.41 37.22
C GLU A 490 -0.05 11.74 36.80
N SER A 491 0.79 10.71 36.64
CA SER A 491 2.16 10.90 36.14
C SER A 491 2.20 11.54 34.75
N ALA A 492 1.28 11.16 33.87
CA ALA A 492 1.18 11.74 32.53
C ALA A 492 0.68 13.18 32.53
N ALA A 493 -0.25 13.54 33.42
CA ALA A 493 -0.69 14.92 33.65
C ALA A 493 0.47 15.78 34.18
N LYS A 494 1.21 15.27 35.18
CA LYS A 494 2.35 15.96 35.78
C LYS A 494 3.50 16.21 34.80
N SER A 495 3.75 15.27 33.88
CA SER A 495 4.86 15.35 32.90
C SER A 495 4.49 16.08 31.60
N GLY A 496 3.24 16.54 31.44
CA GLY A 496 2.78 17.23 30.23
C GLY A 496 2.58 16.31 29.01
N VAL A 497 2.57 14.99 29.22
CA VAL A 497 2.21 14.02 28.18
C VAL A 497 0.75 14.19 27.81
N LEU A 498 -0.13 14.30 28.83
CA LEU A 498 -1.51 14.72 28.62
C LEU A 498 -1.53 16.20 28.21
N PRO A 499 -2.01 16.54 27.00
CA PRO A 499 -2.13 17.92 26.59
C PRO A 499 -3.21 18.65 27.39
N GLU A 500 -3.04 19.96 27.51
CA GLU A 500 -4.04 20.81 28.13
C GLU A 500 -5.29 20.90 27.25
N PRO A 501 -6.51 20.66 27.80
CA PRO A 501 -7.73 20.72 27.00
C PRO A 501 -7.96 22.15 26.49
N GLY A 502 -7.84 22.33 25.17
CA GLY A 502 -8.00 23.63 24.50
C GLY A 502 -9.22 23.70 23.59
N ASN A 503 -9.33 24.74 22.76
CA ASN A 503 -10.46 24.90 21.83
C ASN A 503 -10.39 23.99 20.60
N ALA A 504 -9.24 23.35 20.34
CA ALA A 504 -9.10 22.39 19.25
C ALA A 504 -9.85 21.08 19.56
N PRO A 505 -10.28 20.33 18.52
CA PRO A 505 -10.79 18.98 18.69
C PRO A 505 -9.81 18.10 19.46
N ALA A 506 -10.30 17.42 20.48
CA ALA A 506 -9.47 16.50 21.26
C ALA A 506 -9.28 15.16 20.52
N SER A 507 -8.14 14.51 20.75
CA SER A 507 -7.85 13.20 20.17
C SER A 507 -8.61 12.07 20.88
N ALA A 508 -8.79 10.94 20.18
CA ALA A 508 -9.40 9.74 20.78
C ALA A 508 -8.68 9.26 22.05
N ASP A 509 -7.38 9.51 22.18
CA ASP A 509 -6.58 9.09 23.34
C ASP A 509 -6.86 9.92 24.58
N GLU A 510 -6.99 11.24 24.43
CA GLU A 510 -7.35 12.11 25.55
C GLU A 510 -8.77 11.81 26.03
N ILE A 511 -9.70 11.61 25.09
CA ILE A 511 -11.08 11.24 25.40
C ILE A 511 -11.12 9.92 26.17
N ALA A 512 -10.33 8.92 25.77
CA ALA A 512 -10.24 7.65 26.49
C ALA A 512 -9.85 7.86 27.96
N VAL A 513 -8.83 8.70 28.20
CA VAL A 513 -8.35 9.04 29.56
C VAL A 513 -9.43 9.77 30.37
N ALA A 514 -10.10 10.76 29.78
CA ALA A 514 -11.16 11.51 30.44
C ALA A 514 -12.34 10.61 30.81
N VAL A 515 -12.76 9.73 29.90
CA VAL A 515 -13.87 8.79 30.12
C VAL A 515 -13.51 7.74 31.18
N ALA A 516 -12.33 7.14 31.11
CA ALA A 516 -11.90 6.15 32.10
C ALA A 516 -11.78 6.75 33.50
N THR A 517 -11.33 8.01 33.61
CA THR A 517 -11.28 8.71 34.89
C THR A 517 -12.68 9.03 35.40
N ALA A 518 -13.55 9.60 34.57
CA ALA A 518 -14.92 9.95 34.94
C ALA A 518 -15.79 8.72 35.31
N MET A 519 -15.50 7.56 34.69
CA MET A 519 -16.18 6.30 34.97
C MET A 519 -16.09 5.91 36.46
N THR A 520 -14.99 6.25 37.14
CA THR A 520 -14.79 5.92 38.57
C THR A 520 -15.87 6.54 39.47
N VAL A 521 -16.36 7.74 39.11
CA VAL A 521 -17.47 8.42 39.80
C VAL A 521 -18.81 7.88 39.34
N GLN A 522 -18.96 7.64 38.03
CA GLN A 522 -20.19 7.09 37.44
C GLN A 522 -20.55 5.73 38.03
N MET A 523 -19.55 4.89 38.30
CA MET A 523 -19.73 3.54 38.81
C MET A 523 -19.39 3.49 40.30
N GLY A 524 -20.22 4.14 41.13
CA GLY A 524 -19.97 4.26 42.58
C GLY A 524 -19.75 2.92 43.32
N TYR A 525 -20.24 1.81 42.78
CA TYR A 525 -19.97 0.46 43.30
C TYR A 525 -18.51 -0.02 43.12
N LEU A 526 -17.68 0.72 42.38
CA LEU A 526 -16.23 0.50 42.33
C LEU A 526 -15.58 0.82 43.68
N GLY A 527 -16.10 1.79 44.43
CA GLY A 527 -15.55 2.23 45.72
C GLY A 527 -14.11 2.76 45.62
N ILE A 528 -13.81 3.54 44.57
CA ILE A 528 -12.47 4.09 44.33
C ILE A 528 -12.50 5.61 44.49
N GLU A 529 -11.77 6.12 45.48
CA GLU A 529 -11.52 7.54 45.69
C GLU A 529 -10.43 8.05 44.72
N TRP A 530 -10.80 8.26 43.46
CA TRP A 530 -9.83 8.54 42.39
C TRP A 530 -9.05 9.85 42.59
N LYS A 531 -9.62 10.81 43.32
CA LYS A 531 -9.02 12.14 43.55
C LYS A 531 -7.81 12.06 44.49
N GLU A 532 -7.85 11.20 45.49
CA GLU A 532 -6.80 11.12 46.51
C GLU A 532 -5.43 10.81 45.85
N GLY A 533 -4.41 11.61 46.16
CA GLY A 533 -3.07 11.46 45.60
C GLY A 533 -2.87 11.91 44.15
N ARG A 534 -3.90 12.45 43.47
CA ARG A 534 -3.86 12.75 42.02
C ARG A 534 -4.25 14.19 41.65
N PRO A 535 -3.57 15.21 42.21
CA PRO A 535 -3.96 16.61 42.02
C PRO A 535 -3.84 17.09 40.57
N LYS A 536 -2.86 16.61 39.78
CA LYS A 536 -2.70 17.07 38.39
C LYS A 536 -3.75 16.47 37.45
N LEU A 537 -4.12 15.22 37.66
CA LEU A 537 -5.23 14.58 36.97
C LEU A 537 -6.55 15.27 37.34
N GLN A 538 -6.75 15.66 38.61
CA GLN A 538 -7.92 16.45 39.01
C GLN A 538 -8.00 17.79 38.30
N GLU A 539 -6.90 18.56 38.25
CA GLU A 539 -6.83 19.83 37.51
C GLU A 539 -7.17 19.65 36.03
N TRP A 540 -6.61 18.60 35.41
CA TRP A 540 -6.86 18.26 34.01
C TRP A 540 -8.32 17.86 33.77
N MET A 541 -8.91 17.05 34.66
CA MET A 541 -10.31 16.62 34.57
C MET A 541 -11.29 17.78 34.70
N LYS A 542 -11.03 18.77 35.56
CA LYS A 542 -11.90 19.97 35.69
C LYS A 542 -12.07 20.70 34.36
N LYS A 543 -11.03 20.72 33.52
CA LYS A 543 -11.08 21.33 32.17
C LYS A 543 -11.83 20.44 31.17
N TRP A 544 -11.76 19.12 31.34
CA TRP A 544 -12.52 18.17 30.53
C TRP A 544 -14.01 18.20 30.84
N GLU A 545 -14.38 18.36 32.10
CA GLU A 545 -15.78 18.41 32.55
C GLU A 545 -16.55 19.59 31.93
N THR A 546 -15.86 20.66 31.54
CA THR A 546 -16.46 21.83 30.87
C THR A 546 -16.54 21.70 29.35
N ARG A 547 -16.06 20.61 28.75
CA ARG A 547 -16.11 20.45 27.29
C ARG A 547 -17.53 20.08 26.82
N PRO A 548 -18.02 20.66 25.70
CA PRO A 548 -19.33 20.31 25.16
C PRO A 548 -19.51 18.82 24.85
N SER A 549 -18.46 18.13 24.38
CA SER A 549 -18.50 16.68 24.12
C SER A 549 -18.72 15.87 25.39
N PHE A 550 -18.13 16.30 26.51
CA PHE A 550 -18.26 15.65 27.81
C PHE A 550 -19.65 15.86 28.41
N GLU A 551 -20.17 17.09 28.35
CA GLU A 551 -21.51 17.47 28.84
C GLU A 551 -22.65 16.84 28.04
N LYS A 552 -22.49 16.69 26.72
CA LYS A 552 -23.50 16.10 25.82
C LYS A 552 -23.61 14.58 25.92
N THR A 553 -22.66 13.92 26.59
CA THR A 553 -22.61 12.46 26.70
C THR A 553 -22.68 11.97 28.15
N PRO A 554 -23.60 12.48 29.00
CA PRO A 554 -23.62 12.10 30.41
C PRO A 554 -24.11 10.65 30.54
N PRO A 555 -23.47 9.82 31.37
CA PRO A 555 -23.82 8.40 31.47
C PRO A 555 -25.17 8.12 32.14
N THR A 556 -25.76 9.13 32.77
CA THR A 556 -27.02 9.05 33.53
C THR A 556 -28.25 9.43 32.71
N LYS A 557 -28.08 9.91 31.48
CA LYS A 557 -29.19 10.30 30.59
C LYS A 557 -29.04 9.62 29.24
N ASP A 558 -30.17 9.41 28.58
CA ASP A 558 -30.19 9.01 27.17
C ASP A 558 -29.67 10.17 26.30
N TRP A 559 -28.95 9.85 25.23
CA TRP A 559 -28.37 10.85 24.33
C TRP A 559 -29.20 11.06 23.05
N GLY A 560 -30.13 10.15 22.74
CA GLY A 560 -30.99 10.19 21.56
C GLY A 560 -32.48 10.19 21.90
N VAL A 561 -33.31 10.53 20.91
CA VAL A 561 -34.77 10.27 20.95
C VAL A 561 -34.96 8.79 20.63
N SER A 562 -35.58 8.03 21.53
CA SER A 562 -35.77 6.58 21.40
C SER A 562 -36.50 6.22 20.08
N VAL A 563 -35.74 5.75 19.09
CA VAL A 563 -36.28 5.21 17.83
C VAL A 563 -36.64 3.75 18.06
N ASP A 564 -37.87 3.36 17.74
CA ASP A 564 -38.40 2.01 17.96
C ASP A 564 -37.60 0.98 17.14
N ILE A 565 -37.04 -0.04 17.80
CA ILE A 565 -36.15 -1.06 17.24
C ILE A 565 -36.82 -1.82 16.08
N LYS A 566 -38.16 -1.90 16.07
CA LYS A 566 -38.93 -2.58 15.02
C LYS A 566 -39.03 -1.81 13.70
N SER A 567 -38.69 -0.52 13.68
CA SER A 567 -38.79 0.35 12.50
C SER A 567 -37.52 0.39 11.64
N VAL A 568 -36.43 -0.21 12.11
CA VAL A 568 -35.13 -0.22 11.43
C VAL A 568 -35.04 -1.49 10.58
N SER A 569 -34.86 -1.35 9.26
CA SER A 569 -34.79 -2.51 8.37
C SER A 569 -33.67 -3.45 8.81
N LYS A 570 -34.04 -4.70 9.11
CA LYS A 570 -33.10 -5.81 9.15
C LYS A 570 -32.66 -6.04 7.70
N ILE A 571 -31.37 -5.84 7.41
CA ILE A 571 -30.79 -6.32 6.15
C ILE A 571 -30.76 -7.84 6.21
#